data_AF-A0A7S0XSK9-F1
#
_entry.id   AF-A0A7S0XSK9-F1
#
_cell.length_a   1.000
_cell.length_b   1.000
_cell.length_c   1.000
_cell.angle_alpha   90.00
_cell.angle_beta   90.00
_cell.angle_gamma   90.00
#
_symmetry.space_group_name_H-M   'P 1'
#
loop_
_entity.id
_entity.type
_entity.pdbx_description
1 polymer ?
#
loop_
_entity_poly.entity_id
_entity_poly.type
_entity_poly.pdbx_seq_one_letter_code
_entity_poly.pdbx_strand_id
1 'polypeptide(L)'
;MRRRVASALCDPVVNYKNRLIGNFGWQFTLMMASAYFGVKGALYSFNGLAMLPYYKGKGVSGTDYQLYSSIARAPFSMKALFGAVSDAVPFFGYHKASYIVFSSILGSLAYVVLGSFWVSASTAALLFFAIGVELAVVDLLCEGKYAELMK
;
A
#
# COMPACT_ATOMS: atom_id res chain seq x y z
N MET A 1 -11.87 43.77 18.82
CA MET A 1 -11.57 42.35 19.15
C MET A 1 -12.64 41.34 18.70
N ARG A 2 -13.63 41.70 17.86
CA ARG A 2 -14.76 40.80 17.48
C ARG A 2 -14.81 40.35 16.01
N ARG A 3 -13.83 40.71 15.18
CA ARG A 3 -13.85 40.44 13.72
C ARG A 3 -13.00 39.25 13.25
N ARG A 4 -12.23 38.58 14.11
CA ARG A 4 -11.39 37.42 13.72
C ARG A 4 -12.07 36.05 13.81
N VAL A 5 -13.30 35.97 14.31
CA VAL A 5 -13.99 34.68 14.54
C VAL A 5 -14.92 34.29 13.37
N ALA A 6 -15.34 35.25 12.54
CA ALA A 6 -16.32 34.99 11.48
C ALA A 6 -15.74 34.31 10.22
N SER A 7 -14.43 34.34 9.99
CA SER A 7 -13.80 33.65 8.84
C SER A 7 -13.52 32.17 9.08
N ALA A 8 -13.77 31.68 10.30
CA ALA A 8 -13.58 30.27 10.67
C ALA A 8 -14.76 29.35 10.24
N LEU A 9 -15.81 29.93 9.63
CA LEU A 9 -17.02 29.22 9.20
C LEU A 9 -17.06 28.93 7.69
N CYS A 10 -15.99 29.19 6.94
CA CYS A 10 -15.80 28.51 5.65
C CYS A 10 -15.53 27.03 5.95
N ASP A 11 -16.24 26.14 5.25
CA ASP A 11 -16.32 24.70 5.52
C ASP A 11 -15.06 24.15 6.19
N PRO A 12 -15.17 23.50 7.37
CA PRO A 12 -14.00 22.97 8.07
C PRO A 12 -13.15 22.06 7.16
N VAL A 13 -13.78 21.41 6.19
CA VAL A 13 -13.15 20.62 5.12
C VAL A 13 -12.33 21.48 4.15
N VAL A 14 -12.86 22.62 3.69
CA VAL A 14 -12.16 23.52 2.75
C VAL A 14 -10.98 24.19 3.44
N ASN A 15 -11.16 24.63 4.69
CA ASN A 15 -10.07 25.18 5.49
C ASN A 15 -8.98 24.14 5.80
N TYR A 16 -9.36 22.89 6.08
CA TYR A 16 -8.41 21.79 6.26
C TYR A 16 -7.64 21.48 4.96
N LYS A 17 -8.35 21.37 3.82
CA LYS A 17 -7.75 21.13 2.50
C LYS A 17 -6.73 22.22 2.16
N ASN A 18 -7.08 23.48 2.36
CA ASN A 18 -6.19 24.62 2.06
C ASN A 18 -4.93 24.61 2.94
N ARG A 19 -5.05 24.22 4.21
CA ARG A 19 -3.89 24.04 5.10
C ARG A 19 -3.01 22.88 4.68
N LEU A 20 -3.60 21.76 4.25
CA LEU A 20 -2.84 20.59 3.80
C LEU A 20 -2.04 20.90 2.53
N ILE A 21 -2.69 21.50 1.53
CA ILE A 21 -2.07 21.87 0.26
C ILE A 21 -1.03 22.98 0.47
N GLY A 22 -1.33 23.96 1.31
CA GLY A 22 -0.42 25.06 1.62
C GLY A 22 0.87 24.62 2.32
N ASN A 23 0.81 23.60 3.18
CA ASN A 23 1.96 23.13 3.95
C ASN A 23 2.77 22.04 3.23
N PHE A 24 2.12 21.08 2.56
CA PHE A 24 2.77 19.90 2.00
C PHE A 24 2.83 19.88 0.46
N GLY A 25 2.07 20.76 -0.19
CA GLY A 25 1.91 20.77 -1.64
C GLY A 25 0.82 19.80 -2.14
N TRP A 26 0.19 20.18 -3.25
CA TRP A 26 -0.88 19.42 -3.89
C TRP A 26 -0.42 18.05 -4.42
N GLN A 27 0.80 17.98 -4.98
CA GLN A 27 1.37 16.76 -5.55
C GLN A 27 1.52 15.65 -4.50
N PHE A 28 2.03 16.00 -3.32
CA PHE A 28 2.17 15.07 -2.20
C PHE A 28 0.80 14.60 -1.68
N THR A 29 -0.14 15.54 -1.56
CA THR A 29 -1.50 15.23 -1.09
C THR A 29 -2.20 14.23 -2.02
N LEU A 30 -2.07 14.42 -3.35
CA LEU A 30 -2.60 13.48 -4.34
C LEU A 30 -1.94 12.11 -4.28
N MET A 31 -0.61 12.06 -4.10
CA MET A 31 0.12 10.80 -3.94
C MET A 31 -0.34 10.02 -2.70
N MET A 32 -0.54 10.71 -1.57
CA MET A 32 -1.08 10.07 -0.36
C MET A 32 -2.51 9.59 -0.58
N ALA A 33 -3.35 10.40 -1.21
CA ALA A 33 -4.72 10.00 -1.52
C ALA A 33 -4.73 8.74 -2.41
N SER A 34 -3.94 8.69 -3.48
CA SER A 34 -3.90 7.53 -4.38
C SER A 34 -3.32 6.28 -3.71
N ALA A 35 -2.27 6.42 -2.90
CA ALA A 35 -1.66 5.29 -2.20
C ALA A 35 -2.61 4.69 -1.13
N TYR A 36 -3.25 5.53 -0.31
CA TYR A 36 -4.13 5.05 0.75
C TYR A 36 -5.50 4.61 0.25
N PHE A 37 -6.11 5.30 -0.72
CA PHE A 37 -7.39 4.86 -1.29
C PHE A 37 -7.22 3.71 -2.28
N GLY A 38 -6.26 3.81 -3.19
CA GLY A 38 -6.05 2.82 -4.25
C GLY A 38 -5.38 1.56 -3.73
N VAL A 39 -4.17 1.70 -3.19
CA VAL A 39 -3.34 0.55 -2.82
C VAL A 39 -3.77 -0.04 -1.47
N LYS A 40 -3.68 0.75 -0.39
CA LYS A 40 -4.03 0.25 0.96
C LYS A 40 -5.53 0.03 1.13
N GLY A 41 -6.38 0.82 0.47
CA GLY A 41 -7.83 0.73 0.58
C GLY A 41 -8.39 -0.36 -0.34
N ALA A 42 -8.41 -0.08 -1.63
CA ALA A 42 -9.05 -0.94 -2.62
C ALA A 42 -8.30 -2.26 -2.81
N LEU A 43 -7.01 -2.24 -3.15
CA LEU A 43 -6.26 -3.48 -3.44
C LEU A 43 -6.17 -4.40 -2.21
N TYR A 44 -5.91 -3.87 -1.02
CA TYR A 44 -5.91 -4.68 0.21
C TYR A 44 -7.27 -5.35 0.46
N SER A 45 -8.37 -4.61 0.27
CA SER A 45 -9.73 -5.13 0.46
C SER A 45 -10.04 -6.22 -0.57
N PHE A 46 -9.74 -5.97 -1.85
CA PHE A 46 -9.92 -6.96 -2.91
C PHE A 46 -9.06 -8.19 -2.67
N ASN A 47 -7.82 -8.04 -2.24
CA ASN A 47 -6.94 -9.17 -1.91
C ASN A 47 -7.54 -10.02 -0.79
N GLY A 48 -8.00 -9.38 0.29
CA GLY A 48 -8.63 -10.07 1.42
C GLY A 48 -9.89 -10.84 1.04
N LEU A 49 -10.68 -10.30 0.10
CA LEU A 49 -11.90 -10.94 -0.41
C LEU A 49 -11.63 -12.01 -1.46
N ALA A 50 -10.63 -11.84 -2.33
CA ALA A 50 -10.35 -12.72 -3.45
C ALA A 50 -9.60 -13.99 -3.04
N MET A 51 -8.78 -13.95 -2.01
CA MET A 51 -7.88 -15.05 -1.66
C MET A 51 -8.63 -16.33 -1.25
N LEU A 52 -9.67 -16.21 -0.39
CA LEU A 52 -10.47 -17.37 0.04
C LEU A 52 -11.21 -18.06 -1.11
N PRO A 53 -12.02 -17.37 -1.95
CA PRO A 53 -12.70 -18.02 -3.07
C PRO A 53 -11.71 -18.57 -4.10
N TYR A 54 -10.56 -17.92 -4.32
CA TYR A 54 -9.51 -18.42 -5.21
C TYR A 54 -8.98 -19.79 -4.78
N TYR A 55 -8.62 -19.96 -3.50
CA TYR A 55 -8.15 -21.25 -2.99
C TYR A 55 -9.25 -22.29 -2.85
N LYS A 56 -10.48 -21.89 -2.51
CA LYS A 56 -11.65 -22.78 -2.53
C LYS A 56 -11.90 -23.35 -3.93
N GLY A 57 -11.78 -22.53 -4.97
CA GLY A 57 -11.90 -22.96 -6.37
C GLY A 57 -10.84 -23.99 -6.80
N LYS A 58 -9.75 -24.11 -6.04
CA LYS A 58 -8.69 -25.11 -6.25
C LYS A 58 -8.80 -26.35 -5.36
N GLY A 59 -9.83 -26.44 -4.51
CA GLY A 59 -10.02 -27.57 -3.60
C GLY A 59 -8.99 -27.67 -2.47
N VAL A 60 -8.33 -26.56 -2.12
CA VAL A 60 -7.31 -26.51 -1.07
C VAL A 60 -7.95 -26.73 0.31
N SER A 61 -7.31 -27.53 1.15
CA SER A 61 -7.78 -27.80 2.52
C SER A 61 -7.77 -26.52 3.38
N GLY A 62 -8.59 -26.47 4.44
CA GLY A 62 -8.60 -25.33 5.35
C GLY A 62 -7.23 -25.09 6.03
N THR A 63 -6.52 -26.17 6.34
CA THR A 63 -5.17 -26.11 6.94
C THR A 63 -4.15 -25.53 5.97
N ASP A 64 -4.16 -25.97 4.71
CA ASP A 64 -3.25 -25.45 3.69
C ASP A 64 -3.56 -24.00 3.34
N TYR A 65 -4.84 -23.62 3.31
CA TYR A 65 -5.23 -22.22 3.16
C TYR A 65 -4.69 -21.36 4.31
N GLN A 66 -4.75 -21.84 5.55
CA GLN A 66 -4.21 -21.10 6.69
C GLN A 66 -2.69 -20.90 6.55
N LEU A 67 -1.96 -21.92 6.06
CA LEU A 67 -0.53 -21.81 5.77
C LEU A 67 -0.26 -20.78 4.67
N TYR A 68 -0.93 -20.89 3.53
CA TYR A 68 -0.76 -19.97 2.40
C TYR A 68 -1.17 -18.54 2.74
N SER A 69 -2.21 -18.35 3.54
CA SER A 69 -2.64 -17.04 4.02
C SER A 69 -1.61 -16.39 4.95
N SER A 70 -0.96 -17.20 5.78
CA SER A 70 0.11 -16.74 6.67
C SER A 70 1.33 -16.30 5.86
N ILE A 71 1.70 -17.06 4.83
CA ILE A 71 2.76 -16.69 3.88
C ILE A 71 2.40 -15.38 3.18
N ALA A 72 1.20 -15.27 2.60
CA ALA A 72 0.76 -14.05 1.91
C ALA A 72 0.78 -12.79 2.79
N ARG A 73 0.60 -12.94 4.12
CA ARG A 73 0.64 -11.82 5.08
C ARG A 73 2.02 -11.54 5.65
N ALA A 74 2.98 -12.44 5.49
CA ALA A 74 4.35 -12.28 6.00
C ALA A 74 5.02 -10.94 5.64
N PRO A 75 4.82 -10.35 4.43
CA PRO A 75 5.42 -9.06 4.10
C PRO A 75 5.06 -7.92 5.06
N PHE A 76 3.87 -7.95 5.67
CA PHE A 76 3.48 -6.93 6.65
C PHE A 76 4.32 -6.99 7.92
N SER A 77 4.75 -8.18 8.34
CA SER A 77 5.69 -8.35 9.45
C SER A 77 7.12 -7.95 9.07
N MET A 78 7.45 -7.96 7.78
CA MET A 78 8.77 -7.60 7.26
C MET A 78 8.93 -6.10 6.94
N LYS A 79 7.92 -5.26 7.23
CA LYS A 79 8.00 -3.81 6.98
C LYS A 79 9.28 -3.16 7.53
N ALA A 80 9.68 -3.49 8.76
CA ALA A 80 10.91 -2.95 9.33
C ALA A 80 12.17 -3.24 8.46
N LEU A 81 12.23 -4.44 7.86
CA LEU A 81 13.31 -4.80 6.93
C LEU A 81 13.24 -3.96 5.65
N PHE A 82 12.06 -3.79 5.06
CA PHE A 82 11.89 -2.99 3.85
C PHE A 82 12.25 -1.52 4.08
N GLY A 83 11.91 -0.96 5.24
CA GLY A 83 12.28 0.40 5.62
C GLY A 83 13.80 0.56 5.77
N ALA A 84 14.44 -0.38 6.47
CA ALA A 84 15.90 -0.37 6.62
C ALA A 84 16.62 -0.51 5.27
N VAL A 85 16.12 -1.37 4.38
CA VAL A 85 16.69 -1.55 3.02
C VAL A 85 16.52 -0.28 2.18
N SER A 86 15.33 0.33 2.19
CA SER A 86 15.09 1.56 1.42
C SER A 86 15.92 2.74 1.90
N ASP A 87 16.21 2.79 3.20
CA ASP A 87 17.02 3.86 3.78
C ASP A 87 18.52 3.63 3.52
N ALA A 88 18.97 2.36 3.47
CA ALA A 88 20.37 2.01 3.27
C ALA A 88 20.83 2.07 1.80
N VAL A 89 19.95 1.75 0.84
CA VAL A 89 20.33 1.61 -0.59
C VAL A 89 19.44 2.48 -1.48
N PRO A 90 19.82 3.74 -1.78
CA PRO A 90 19.06 4.53 -2.73
C PRO A 90 19.22 3.98 -4.15
N PHE A 91 18.18 3.36 -4.70
CA PHE A 91 18.15 3.02 -6.13
C PHE A 91 17.97 4.28 -6.98
N PHE A 92 18.85 4.47 -7.96
CA PHE A 92 18.82 5.57 -8.93
C PHE A 92 18.80 6.99 -8.33
N GLY A 93 19.33 7.16 -7.12
CA GLY A 93 19.32 8.46 -6.41
C GLY A 93 17.96 8.88 -5.84
N TYR A 94 16.92 8.04 -6.01
CA TYR A 94 15.61 8.23 -5.37
C TYR A 94 15.49 7.28 -4.17
N HIS A 95 15.43 7.85 -2.96
CA HIS A 95 15.41 7.05 -1.73
C HIS A 95 14.17 6.16 -1.57
N LYS A 96 12.96 6.68 -1.88
CA LYS A 96 11.70 5.99 -1.56
C LYS A 96 10.76 5.77 -2.76
N ALA A 97 10.77 6.69 -3.73
CA ALA A 97 9.85 6.62 -4.88
C ALA A 97 10.13 5.44 -5.82
N SER A 98 11.41 5.10 -6.03
CA SER A 98 11.83 3.96 -6.85
C SER A 98 11.27 2.64 -6.30
N TYR A 99 11.42 2.41 -5.00
CA TYR A 99 10.90 1.22 -4.31
C TYR A 99 9.39 1.07 -4.42
N ILE A 100 8.63 2.17 -4.27
CA ILE A 100 7.18 2.19 -4.47
C ILE A 100 6.85 1.70 -5.88
N VAL A 101 7.45 2.29 -6.91
CA VAL A 101 7.19 1.93 -8.31
C VAL A 101 7.58 0.47 -8.59
N PHE A 102 8.76 0.03 -8.17
CA PHE A 102 9.20 -1.37 -8.36
C PHE A 102 8.25 -2.36 -7.68
N SER A 103 7.84 -2.07 -6.44
CA SER A 103 6.91 -2.93 -5.71
C SER A 103 5.52 -2.96 -6.37
N SER A 104 5.06 -1.82 -6.91
CA SER A 104 3.78 -1.75 -7.62
C SER A 104 3.78 -2.48 -8.96
N ILE A 105 4.89 -2.43 -9.71
CA ILE A 105 5.03 -3.24 -10.92
C ILE A 105 5.01 -4.73 -10.56
N LEU A 106 5.74 -5.13 -9.52
CA LEU A 106 5.82 -6.53 -9.08
C LEU A 106 4.44 -7.08 -8.69
N GLY A 107 3.69 -6.38 -7.83
CA GLY A 107 2.38 -6.84 -7.39
C GLY A 107 1.32 -6.75 -8.50
N SER A 108 1.37 -5.73 -9.37
CA SER A 108 0.52 -5.67 -10.57
C SER A 108 0.74 -6.86 -11.50
N LEU A 109 1.99 -7.25 -11.75
CA LEU A 109 2.31 -8.45 -12.53
C LEU A 109 1.79 -9.70 -11.85
N ALA A 110 1.90 -9.80 -10.53
CA ALA A 110 1.38 -10.94 -9.78
C ALA A 110 -0.15 -11.07 -9.89
N TYR A 111 -0.89 -9.96 -9.85
CA TYR A 111 -2.34 -9.94 -10.11
C TYR A 111 -2.67 -10.40 -11.53
N VAL A 112 -1.95 -9.89 -12.53
CA VAL A 112 -2.15 -10.29 -13.93
C VAL A 112 -1.93 -11.79 -14.11
N VAL A 113 -0.87 -12.34 -13.51
CA VAL A 113 -0.58 -13.78 -13.58
C VAL A 113 -1.66 -14.60 -12.87
N LEU A 114 -2.10 -14.20 -11.67
CA LEU A 114 -3.17 -14.88 -10.93
C LEU A 114 -4.51 -14.87 -11.67
N GLY A 115 -4.81 -13.78 -12.38
CA GLY A 115 -6.06 -13.63 -13.14
C GLY A 115 -6.03 -14.30 -14.52
N SER A 116 -4.86 -14.40 -15.16
CA SER A 116 -4.75 -14.91 -16.54
C SER A 116 -4.43 -16.39 -16.62
N PHE A 117 -3.70 -16.94 -15.64
CA PHE A 117 -3.18 -18.30 -15.69
C PHE A 117 -3.68 -19.16 -14.52
N TRP A 118 -3.97 -20.42 -14.81
CA TRP A 118 -4.26 -21.40 -13.79
C TRP A 118 -2.96 -21.91 -13.15
N VAL A 119 -2.49 -21.21 -12.12
CA VAL A 119 -1.27 -21.57 -11.38
C VAL A 119 -1.53 -22.61 -10.28
N SER A 120 -0.49 -23.30 -9.82
CA SER A 120 -0.57 -24.21 -8.68
C SER A 120 -0.88 -23.44 -7.38
N ALA A 121 -1.40 -24.13 -6.34
CA ALA A 121 -1.69 -23.49 -5.05
C ALA A 121 -0.42 -22.89 -4.40
N SER A 122 0.71 -23.60 -4.48
CA SER A 122 2.00 -23.11 -3.98
C SER A 122 2.50 -21.86 -4.72
N THR A 123 2.37 -21.85 -6.05
CA THR A 123 2.73 -20.69 -6.89
C THR A 123 1.80 -19.52 -6.59
N ALA A 124 0.51 -19.76 -6.39
CA ALA A 124 -0.44 -18.73 -6.00
C ALA A 124 -0.04 -18.08 -4.67
N ALA A 125 0.42 -18.86 -3.68
CA ALA A 125 0.89 -18.33 -2.40
C ALA A 125 2.08 -17.38 -2.56
N LEU A 126 3.01 -17.71 -3.46
CA LEU A 126 4.15 -16.83 -3.79
C LEU A 126 3.70 -15.54 -4.51
N LEU A 127 2.70 -15.63 -5.40
CA LEU A 127 2.14 -14.45 -6.08
C LEU A 127 1.37 -13.55 -5.09
N PHE A 128 0.59 -14.14 -4.19
CA PHE A 128 -0.05 -13.39 -3.10
C PHE A 128 0.96 -12.80 -2.11
N PHE A 129 2.11 -13.46 -1.88
CA PHE A 129 3.23 -12.88 -1.15
C PHE A 129 3.79 -11.66 -1.87
N ALA A 130 4.02 -11.73 -3.19
CA ALA A 130 4.49 -10.59 -3.98
C ALA A 130 3.52 -9.40 -3.93
N ILE A 131 2.20 -9.66 -4.00
CA ILE A 131 1.16 -8.65 -3.77
C ILE A 131 1.26 -8.08 -2.34
N GLY A 132 1.46 -8.94 -1.34
CA GLY A 132 1.68 -8.50 0.04
C GLY A 132 2.89 -7.59 0.20
N VAL A 133 3.97 -7.84 -0.55
CA VAL A 133 5.16 -6.97 -0.59
C VAL A 133 4.82 -5.60 -1.16
N GLU A 134 4.08 -5.52 -2.27
CA GLU A 134 3.57 -4.24 -2.79
C GLU A 134 2.81 -3.47 -1.72
N LEU A 135 1.79 -4.10 -1.13
CA LEU A 135 0.93 -3.46 -0.14
C LEU A 135 1.72 -3.00 1.10
N ALA A 136 2.68 -3.80 1.56
CA ALA A 136 3.50 -3.47 2.72
C ALA A 136 4.51 -2.35 2.46
N VAL A 137 5.19 -2.37 1.30
CA VAL A 137 6.21 -1.39 0.92
C VAL A 137 5.57 -0.04 0.64
N VAL A 138 4.48 0.00 -0.14
CA VAL A 138 3.78 1.25 -0.46
C VAL A 138 3.27 1.91 0.82
N ASP A 139 2.65 1.13 1.70
CA ASP A 139 2.14 1.65 2.97
C ASP A 139 3.27 2.24 3.84
N LEU A 140 4.32 1.46 4.07
CA LEU A 140 5.45 1.87 4.92
C LEU A 140 6.17 3.12 4.39
N LEU A 141 6.46 3.17 3.09
CA LEU A 141 7.23 4.28 2.53
C LEU A 141 6.41 5.58 2.46
N CYS A 142 5.10 5.47 2.25
CA CYS A 142 4.19 6.60 2.44
C CYS A 142 4.20 7.06 3.90
N GLU A 143 4.17 6.12 4.84
CA GLU A 143 4.21 6.43 6.27
C GLU A 143 5.51 7.18 6.65
N GLY A 144 6.64 6.66 6.18
CA GLY A 144 7.95 7.28 6.40
C GLY A 144 8.09 8.67 5.76
N LYS A 145 7.43 8.94 4.62
CA LYS A 145 7.53 10.25 3.97
C LYS A 145 6.66 11.31 4.62
N TYR A 146 5.45 10.96 5.08
CA TYR A 146 4.67 11.93 5.86
C TYR A 146 5.40 12.29 7.16
N ALA A 147 6.03 11.32 7.82
CA ALA A 147 6.68 11.53 9.11
C ALA A 147 7.90 12.46 8.99
N GLU A 148 8.59 12.40 7.85
CA GLU A 148 9.68 13.31 7.51
C GLU A 148 9.20 14.76 7.34
N LEU A 149 8.03 14.95 6.72
CA LEU A 149 7.47 16.26 6.41
C LEU A 149 6.77 16.94 7.61
N MET A 150 6.44 16.20 8.67
CA MET A 150 5.78 16.73 9.88
C MET A 150 6.77 17.31 10.91
N LYS A 151 8.07 17.37 10.60
CA LYS A 151 9.09 18.03 11.43
C LYS A 151 9.03 19.54 11.28
#